data_AF-A0AAD8R6R9-F1
#
_entry.id   AF-A0AAD8R6R9-F1
#
_cell.length_a   1.000
_cell.length_b   1.000
_cell.length_c   1.000
_cell.angle_alpha   90.00
_cell.angle_beta   90.00
_cell.angle_gamma   90.00
#
_symmetry.space_group_name_H-M   'P 1'
#
loop_
_entity.id
_entity.type
_entity.pdbx_description
1 polymer ?
#
loop_
_entity_poly.entity_id
_entity_poly.type
_entity_poly.pdbx_seq_one_letter_code
_entity_poly.pdbx_strand_id
1 'polypeptide(L)'
;MAAVPGSDRLSNLSDDVLIYVLSFLPSKEAAKTTILSRRWRCPLWLDTAVVNLDSRSYAGTGSPACDALHAFALQRSHGRVSTKISIVMHDGSMHGDVLRAACHDEAAVEELRLDCFKEFCKGCPDSDMYSLSPATLPFSALRVLDLSGCLLMDMKQPRRRVAFPCLAGLRLRLCAMDRAMLQDMVSGSPLRLCSPTSASSP
;
A
#
# COMPACT_ATOMS: atom_id res chain seq x y z
N MET A 1 19.50 -33.20 22.34
CA MET A 1 18.05 -33.41 22.15
C MET A 1 17.81 -33.79 20.70
N ALA A 2 17.31 -35.00 20.44
CA ALA A 2 17.03 -35.49 19.10
C ALA A 2 15.79 -34.78 18.53
N ALA A 3 15.87 -34.33 17.28
CA ALA A 3 14.73 -33.76 16.57
C ALA A 3 13.71 -34.87 16.27
N VAL A 4 12.48 -34.70 16.74
CA VAL A 4 11.37 -35.63 16.45
C VAL A 4 11.00 -35.48 14.96
N PRO A 5 11.01 -36.57 14.16
CA PRO A 5 10.56 -36.51 12.77
C PRO A 5 9.05 -36.23 12.77
N GLY A 6 8.67 -35.06 12.24
CA GLY A 6 7.30 -34.55 12.28
C GLY A 6 7.09 -33.32 13.17
N SER A 7 8.12 -32.83 13.88
CA SER A 7 8.06 -31.50 14.49
C SER A 7 7.99 -30.44 13.40
N ASP A 8 6.82 -29.83 13.24
CA ASP A 8 6.61 -28.65 12.41
C ASP A 8 7.54 -27.53 12.86
N ARG A 9 8.60 -27.30 12.09
CA ARG A 9 9.63 -26.30 12.39
C ARG A 9 9.08 -24.88 12.35
N LEU A 10 7.97 -24.65 11.62
CA LEU A 10 7.28 -23.36 11.62
C LEU A 10 6.62 -23.10 12.97
N SER A 11 6.07 -24.14 13.61
CA SER A 11 5.49 -24.04 14.95
C SER A 11 6.52 -23.77 16.06
N ASN A 12 7.82 -23.90 15.78
CA ASN A 12 8.91 -23.57 16.73
C ASN A 12 9.45 -22.13 16.62
N LEU A 13 9.04 -21.36 15.59
CA LEU A 13 9.46 -19.96 15.43
C LEU A 13 8.82 -19.05 16.50
N SER A 14 9.33 -17.86 16.80
CA SER A 14 8.62 -16.90 17.66
C SER A 14 7.46 -16.24 16.92
N ASP A 15 6.46 -15.72 17.65
CA ASP A 15 5.33 -15.02 17.03
C ASP A 15 5.81 -13.81 16.21
N ASP A 16 6.84 -13.09 16.67
CA ASP A 16 7.44 -11.96 15.94
C ASP A 16 7.96 -12.36 14.55
N VAL A 17 8.59 -13.54 14.44
CA VAL A 17 9.08 -14.05 13.15
C VAL A 17 7.91 -14.46 12.26
N LEU A 18 6.86 -15.05 12.83
CA LEU A 18 5.66 -15.42 12.07
C LEU A 18 4.94 -14.17 11.55
N ILE A 19 4.76 -13.15 12.39
CA ILE A 19 4.19 -11.85 12.02
C ILE A 19 5.04 -11.21 10.92
N TYR A 20 6.37 -11.23 11.04
CA TYR A 20 7.27 -10.73 10.02
C TYR A 20 7.10 -11.48 8.68
N VAL A 21 7.04 -12.82 8.69
CA VAL A 21 6.80 -13.62 7.48
C VAL A 21 5.43 -13.31 6.87
N LEU A 22 4.38 -13.23 7.70
CA LEU A 22 3.02 -12.90 7.27
C LEU A 22 2.92 -11.50 6.66
N SER A 23 3.77 -10.55 7.09
CA SER A 23 3.81 -9.20 6.54
C SER A 23 4.20 -9.13 5.05
N PHE A 24 4.80 -10.19 4.51
CA PHE A 24 5.11 -10.30 3.09
C PHE A 24 3.97 -10.87 2.25
N LEU A 25 3.00 -11.55 2.86
CA LEU A 25 1.90 -12.18 2.15
C LEU A 25 0.75 -11.19 1.91
N PRO A 26 0.00 -11.33 0.82
CA PRO A 26 -1.30 -10.67 0.70
C PRO A 26 -2.21 -11.04 1.87
N SER A 27 -2.96 -10.09 2.43
CA SER A 27 -3.75 -10.28 3.66
C SER A 27 -4.71 -11.48 3.58
N LYS A 28 -5.27 -11.77 2.41
CA LYS A 28 -6.11 -12.97 2.19
C LYS A 28 -5.31 -14.28 2.29
N GLU A 29 -4.09 -14.32 1.75
CA GLU A 29 -3.22 -15.50 1.88
C GLU A 29 -2.70 -15.64 3.32
N ALA A 30 -2.36 -14.52 3.96
CA ALA A 30 -2.00 -14.49 5.38
C ALA A 30 -3.15 -15.03 6.25
N ALA A 31 -4.39 -14.63 5.98
CA ALA A 31 -5.58 -15.15 6.67
C ALA A 31 -5.79 -16.65 6.43
N LYS A 32 -5.49 -17.18 5.22
CA LYS A 32 -5.56 -18.63 4.96
C LYS A 32 -4.57 -19.44 5.78
N THR A 33 -3.43 -18.87 6.18
CA THR A 33 -2.46 -19.58 7.04
C THR A 33 -3.06 -20.00 8.39
N THR A 34 -4.17 -19.38 8.80
CA THR A 34 -4.87 -19.72 10.05
C THR A 34 -5.34 -21.18 10.12
N ILE A 35 -5.48 -21.86 8.98
CA ILE A 35 -5.89 -23.27 8.94
C ILE A 35 -4.74 -24.25 9.22
N LEU A 36 -3.48 -23.80 9.16
CA LEU A 36 -2.30 -24.68 9.19
C LEU A 36 -2.11 -25.37 10.54
N SER A 37 -2.26 -24.65 11.66
CA SER A 37 -2.15 -25.23 13.01
C SER A 37 -2.88 -24.39 14.06
N ARG A 38 -3.05 -24.92 15.28
CA ARG A 38 -3.71 -24.19 16.38
C ARG A 38 -3.06 -22.84 16.67
N ARG A 39 -1.74 -22.72 16.49
CA ARG A 39 -1.02 -21.48 16.73
C ARG A 39 -1.34 -20.42 15.68
N TRP A 40 -1.46 -20.82 14.42
CA TRP A 40 -1.84 -19.93 13.33
C TRP A 40 -3.33 -19.56 13.36
N ARG A 41 -4.18 -20.34 14.03
CA ARG A 41 -5.60 -19.97 14.24
C ARG A 41 -5.77 -18.70 15.06
N CYS A 42 -4.83 -18.39 15.95
CA CYS A 42 -4.74 -17.07 16.53
C CYS A 42 -4.33 -16.11 15.40
N PRO A 43 -5.05 -15.01 15.18
CA PRO A 43 -4.92 -14.22 13.96
C PRO A 43 -3.67 -13.32 13.98
N LEU A 44 -2.48 -13.94 13.99
CA LEU A 44 -1.18 -13.26 13.97
C LEU A 44 -1.01 -12.34 12.74
N TRP A 45 -1.74 -12.62 11.66
CA TRP A 45 -1.75 -11.75 10.49
C TRP A 45 -2.43 -10.39 10.75
N LEU A 46 -3.28 -10.27 11.79
CA LEU A 46 -3.85 -9.00 12.21
C LEU A 46 -2.86 -8.16 13.04
N ASP A 47 -1.82 -8.78 13.59
CA ASP A 47 -0.76 -8.10 14.31
C ASP A 47 0.29 -7.45 13.39
N THR A 48 0.20 -7.68 12.07
CA THR A 48 1.10 -7.04 11.12
C THR A 48 0.74 -5.56 10.99
N ALA A 49 1.76 -4.69 11.07
CA ALA A 49 1.64 -3.27 10.72
C ALA A 49 1.70 -3.03 9.20
N VAL A 50 1.51 -4.10 8.41
CA VAL A 50 1.63 -4.13 6.96
C VAL A 50 0.33 -4.69 6.39
N VAL A 51 -0.29 -3.93 5.49
CA VAL A 51 -1.40 -4.40 4.67
C VAL A 51 -0.89 -4.60 3.25
N ASN A 52 -0.99 -5.83 2.75
CA ASN A 52 -0.62 -6.18 1.39
C ASN A 52 -1.86 -6.72 0.67
N LEU A 53 -2.25 -6.11 -0.43
CA LEU A 53 -3.36 -6.54 -1.25
C LEU A 53 -2.84 -6.85 -2.65
N ASP A 54 -3.17 -8.03 -3.14
CA ASP A 54 -2.90 -8.44 -4.51
C ASP A 54 -4.22 -8.90 -5.12
N SER A 55 -4.72 -8.22 -6.15
CA SER A 55 -6.02 -8.53 -6.75
C SER A 55 -6.13 -10.00 -7.21
N ARG A 56 -5.02 -10.66 -7.55
CA ARG A 56 -5.00 -12.09 -7.91
C ARG A 56 -5.34 -13.00 -6.73
N SER A 57 -4.91 -12.66 -5.50
CA SER A 57 -5.28 -13.40 -4.29
C SER A 57 -6.78 -13.33 -4.00
N TYR A 58 -7.44 -12.29 -4.52
CA TYR A 58 -8.86 -12.05 -4.37
C TYR A 58 -9.71 -12.50 -5.57
N ALA A 59 -9.09 -12.93 -6.67
CA ALA A 59 -9.78 -13.45 -7.85
C ALA A 59 -10.55 -14.74 -7.50
N GLY A 60 -11.85 -14.78 -7.80
CA GLY A 60 -12.73 -15.90 -7.45
C GLY A 60 -14.22 -15.56 -7.59
N THR A 61 -15.09 -16.37 -6.97
CA THR A 61 -16.56 -16.28 -7.07
C THR A 61 -17.19 -15.12 -6.27
N GLY A 62 -16.44 -14.08 -5.94
CA GLY A 62 -16.87 -12.97 -5.09
C GLY A 62 -16.41 -11.61 -5.62
N SER A 63 -16.71 -10.54 -4.90
CA SER A 63 -16.21 -9.20 -5.19
C SER A 63 -14.83 -9.00 -4.54
N PRO A 64 -13.74 -8.88 -5.32
CA PRO A 64 -12.39 -8.65 -4.78
C PRO A 64 -12.32 -7.41 -3.90
N ALA A 65 -13.07 -6.37 -4.26
CA ALA A 65 -13.17 -5.14 -3.49
C ALA A 65 -13.82 -5.37 -2.11
N CYS A 66 -14.92 -6.13 -2.03
CA CYS A 66 -15.57 -6.41 -0.75
C CYS A 66 -14.67 -7.22 0.19
N ASP A 67 -14.00 -8.25 -0.33
CA ASP A 67 -13.07 -9.07 0.44
C ASP A 67 -11.89 -8.25 0.98
N ALA A 68 -11.33 -7.35 0.16
CA ALA A 68 -10.24 -6.47 0.57
C ALA A 68 -10.68 -5.44 1.62
N LEU A 69 -11.87 -4.84 1.44
CA LEU A 69 -12.46 -3.95 2.45
C LEU A 69 -12.69 -4.68 3.77
N HIS A 70 -13.12 -5.94 3.72
CA HIS A 70 -13.30 -6.76 4.91
C HIS A 70 -11.96 -7.04 5.60
N ALA A 71 -10.90 -7.35 4.85
CA ALA A 71 -9.56 -7.51 5.40
C ALA A 71 -9.07 -6.24 6.11
N PHE A 72 -9.27 -5.06 5.51
CA PHE A 72 -8.98 -3.78 6.16
C PHE A 72 -9.76 -3.58 7.46
N ALA A 73 -11.06 -3.88 7.46
CA ALA A 73 -11.90 -3.73 8.63
C ALA A 73 -11.44 -4.62 9.79
N LEU A 74 -11.00 -5.85 9.50
CA LEU A 74 -10.45 -6.78 10.50
C LEU A 74 -9.11 -6.30 11.05
N GLN A 75 -8.19 -5.83 10.20
CA GLN A 75 -6.90 -5.29 10.64
C GLN A 75 -7.09 -4.10 11.60
N ARG A 76 -8.03 -3.22 11.25
CA ARG A 76 -8.39 -2.05 12.06
C ARG A 76 -9.02 -2.39 13.39
N SER A 77 -9.96 -3.33 13.42
CA SER A 77 -10.63 -3.72 14.67
C SER A 77 -9.66 -4.36 15.67
N HIS A 78 -8.52 -4.88 15.19
CA HIS A 78 -7.44 -5.39 16.03
C HIS A 78 -6.59 -4.29 16.70
N GLY A 79 -6.84 -3.01 16.40
CA GLY A 79 -6.19 -1.87 17.06
C GLY A 79 -4.76 -1.60 16.59
N ARG A 80 -4.30 -2.23 15.50
CA ARG A 80 -3.01 -1.94 14.87
C ARG A 80 -3.17 -0.90 13.78
N VAL A 81 -2.32 0.12 13.83
CA VAL A 81 -2.23 1.14 12.79
C VAL A 81 -1.28 0.65 11.71
N SER A 82 -1.67 0.79 10.45
CA SER A 82 -0.87 0.30 9.32
C SER A 82 0.25 1.30 9.04
N THR A 83 1.50 0.85 9.12
CA THR A 83 2.67 1.69 8.76
C THR A 83 3.01 1.56 7.28
N LYS A 84 2.67 0.41 6.69
CA LYS A 84 2.96 0.09 5.29
C LYS A 84 1.73 -0.48 4.60
N ILE A 85 1.43 0.08 3.43
CA ILE A 85 0.34 -0.39 2.58
C ILE A 85 0.90 -0.64 1.19
N SER A 86 0.67 -1.85 0.69
CA SER A 86 1.02 -2.27 -0.67
C SER A 86 -0.24 -2.79 -1.34
N ILE A 87 -0.59 -2.25 -2.51
CA ILE A 87 -1.76 -2.68 -3.28
C ILE A 87 -1.30 -2.93 -4.71
N VAL A 88 -1.49 -4.16 -5.19
CA VAL A 88 -1.20 -4.59 -6.55
C VAL A 88 -2.53 -4.91 -7.24
N MET A 89 -2.80 -4.23 -8.36
CA MET A 89 -4.05 -4.34 -9.11
C MET A 89 -3.76 -4.72 -10.55
N HIS A 90 -4.23 -5.91 -10.95
CA HIS A 90 -4.01 -6.46 -12.29
C HIS A 90 -5.14 -6.18 -13.29
N ASP A 91 -6.39 -6.06 -12.82
CA ASP A 91 -7.59 -6.21 -13.66
C ASP A 91 -8.69 -5.16 -13.40
N GLY A 92 -8.38 -4.06 -12.71
CA GLY A 92 -9.35 -2.99 -12.44
C GLY A 92 -10.41 -3.35 -11.38
N SER A 93 -10.37 -4.57 -10.83
CA SER A 93 -11.40 -5.09 -9.93
C SER A 93 -11.44 -4.41 -8.57
N MET A 94 -10.31 -3.87 -8.11
CA MET A 94 -10.19 -3.10 -6.86
C MET A 94 -10.42 -1.61 -7.13
N HIS A 95 -11.69 -1.21 -7.12
CA HIS A 95 -12.12 0.17 -7.35
C HIS A 95 -11.61 1.16 -6.29
N GLY A 96 -11.79 2.47 -6.56
CA GLY A 96 -11.35 3.58 -5.71
C GLY A 96 -11.82 3.54 -4.25
N ASP A 97 -12.82 2.74 -3.89
CA ASP A 97 -13.23 2.54 -2.50
C ASP A 97 -12.21 1.73 -1.68
N VAL A 98 -11.51 0.77 -2.30
CA VAL A 98 -10.42 0.03 -1.65
C VAL A 98 -9.24 0.97 -1.40
N LEU A 99 -8.89 1.78 -2.39
CA LEU A 99 -7.86 2.81 -2.25
C LEU A 99 -8.24 3.87 -1.21
N ARG A 100 -9.49 4.31 -1.23
CA ARG A 100 -10.02 5.21 -0.20
C ARG A 100 -9.90 4.54 1.15
N ALA A 101 -10.41 3.33 1.33
CA ALA A 101 -10.32 2.62 2.60
C ALA A 101 -8.87 2.47 3.05
N ALA A 102 -7.94 2.15 2.15
CA ALA A 102 -6.51 2.07 2.44
C ALA A 102 -5.94 3.41 2.94
N CYS A 103 -6.46 4.53 2.45
CA CYS A 103 -5.89 5.85 2.73
C CYS A 103 -6.73 6.77 3.63
N HIS A 104 -7.95 6.36 4.01
CA HIS A 104 -8.95 7.21 4.67
C HIS A 104 -8.60 7.55 6.13
N ASP A 105 -7.68 6.84 6.77
CA ASP A 105 -7.55 6.88 8.24
C ASP A 105 -6.12 6.85 8.77
N GLU A 106 -5.16 7.42 8.04
CA GLU A 106 -3.76 7.04 8.23
C GLU A 106 -2.85 8.24 8.40
N ALA A 107 -2.87 8.81 9.62
CA ALA A 107 -1.83 9.73 10.06
C ALA A 107 -0.46 9.06 10.25
N ALA A 108 -0.40 7.72 10.23
CA ALA A 108 0.78 6.92 10.55
C ALA A 108 1.31 6.05 9.39
N VAL A 109 0.68 6.04 8.20
CA VAL A 109 1.26 5.33 7.05
C VAL A 109 2.55 6.03 6.63
N GLU A 110 3.65 5.30 6.73
CA GLU A 110 4.98 5.74 6.34
C GLU A 110 5.34 5.29 4.92
N GLU A 111 4.80 4.16 4.45
CA GLU A 111 5.08 3.60 3.13
C GLU A 111 3.79 3.22 2.40
N LEU A 112 3.55 3.86 1.25
CA LEU A 112 2.44 3.53 0.35
C LEU A 112 3.00 3.10 -1.01
N ARG A 113 2.65 1.88 -1.43
CA ARG A 113 2.96 1.34 -2.75
C ARG A 113 1.68 0.98 -3.48
N LEU A 114 1.43 1.62 -4.60
CA LEU A 114 0.32 1.31 -5.49
C LEU A 114 0.89 0.85 -6.83
N ASP A 115 0.65 -0.42 -7.15
CA ASP A 115 1.10 -1.03 -8.37
C ASP A 115 -0.09 -1.39 -9.26
N CYS A 116 -0.39 -0.51 -10.21
CA CYS A 116 -1.63 -0.53 -10.95
C CYS A 116 -1.35 -0.82 -12.43
N PHE A 117 -0.88 -2.02 -12.76
CA PHE A 117 -0.70 -2.45 -14.15
C PHE A 117 -1.96 -3.16 -14.65
N LYS A 118 -2.63 -2.60 -15.66
CA LYS A 118 -3.54 -3.40 -16.49
C LYS A 118 -2.70 -4.32 -17.35
N GLU A 119 -2.47 -5.56 -16.92
CA GLU A 119 -1.87 -6.56 -17.80
C GLU A 119 -2.89 -6.89 -18.91
N PHE A 120 -2.68 -6.30 -20.09
CA PHE A 120 -3.31 -6.72 -21.35
C PHE A 120 -4.82 -7.05 -21.27
N CYS A 121 -5.64 -6.16 -20.72
CA CYS A 121 -7.09 -6.24 -20.93
C CYS A 121 -7.38 -5.99 -22.43
N LYS A 122 -7.33 -7.05 -23.25
CA LYS A 122 -7.78 -7.02 -24.64
C LYS A 122 -9.26 -6.61 -24.65
N GLY A 123 -9.55 -5.36 -25.00
CA GLY A 123 -10.91 -4.90 -25.27
C GLY A 123 -11.35 -3.59 -24.60
N CYS A 124 -10.53 -2.92 -23.80
CA CYS A 124 -10.90 -1.63 -23.21
C CYS A 124 -10.09 -0.49 -23.86
N PRO A 125 -10.69 0.30 -24.77
CA PRO A 125 -9.97 1.36 -25.50
C PRO A 125 -9.81 2.67 -24.72
N ASP A 126 -10.22 2.76 -23.45
CA ASP A 126 -10.14 4.01 -22.70
C ASP A 126 -9.40 3.86 -21.36
N SER A 127 -8.18 4.39 -21.38
CA SER A 127 -7.21 4.57 -20.29
C SER A 127 -6.62 3.31 -19.65
N ASP A 128 -5.39 3.00 -20.05
CA ASP A 128 -4.51 1.97 -19.45
C ASP A 128 -4.08 2.29 -18.00
N MET A 129 -4.49 3.45 -17.47
CA MET A 129 -4.03 4.00 -16.20
C MET A 129 -5.16 4.19 -15.19
N TYR A 130 -4.84 4.01 -13.91
CA TYR A 130 -5.81 4.13 -12.81
C TYR A 130 -5.91 5.57 -12.33
N SER A 131 -7.12 6.14 -12.35
CA SER A 131 -7.35 7.48 -11.81
C SER A 131 -7.31 7.48 -10.29
N LEU A 132 -6.37 8.23 -9.73
CA LEU A 132 -6.19 8.42 -8.30
C LEU A 132 -6.40 9.89 -7.98
N SER A 133 -7.37 10.18 -7.11
CA SER A 133 -7.57 11.52 -6.61
C SER A 133 -6.43 11.88 -5.65
N PRO A 134 -5.72 12.99 -5.86
CA PRO A 134 -4.65 13.43 -4.98
C PRO A 134 -5.06 13.52 -3.51
N ALA A 135 -6.31 13.91 -3.24
CA ALA A 135 -6.90 14.09 -1.93
C ALA A 135 -7.05 12.79 -1.11
N THR A 136 -6.91 11.62 -1.75
CA THR A 136 -6.99 10.33 -1.07
C THR A 136 -5.62 9.79 -0.69
N LEU A 137 -4.50 10.51 -0.82
CA LEU A 137 -3.20 10.00 -0.38
C LEU A 137 -2.96 10.30 1.12
N PRO A 138 -2.23 9.48 1.87
CA PRO A 138 -1.85 9.79 3.25
C PRO A 138 -0.77 10.88 3.27
N PHE A 139 -1.00 11.97 4.01
CA PHE A 139 -0.17 13.18 3.88
C PHE A 139 0.80 13.45 5.02
N SER A 140 0.56 13.01 6.26
CA SER A 140 1.32 13.52 7.42
C SER A 140 2.61 12.75 7.72
N ALA A 141 2.58 11.42 7.70
CA ALA A 141 3.73 10.57 8.05
C ALA A 141 4.39 9.90 6.84
N LEU A 142 3.87 10.10 5.63
CA LEU A 142 4.32 9.36 4.45
C LEU A 142 5.77 9.71 4.10
N ARG A 143 6.63 8.68 4.12
CA ARG A 143 8.06 8.75 3.82
C ARG A 143 8.36 8.22 2.44
N VAL A 144 7.68 7.14 2.03
CA VAL A 144 7.89 6.47 0.75
C VAL A 144 6.57 6.38 0.00
N LEU A 145 6.54 6.99 -1.19
CA LEU A 145 5.43 6.90 -2.13
C LEU A 145 5.92 6.25 -3.41
N ASP A 146 5.43 5.05 -3.70
CA ASP A 146 5.71 4.33 -4.95
C ASP A 146 4.41 4.12 -5.73
N LEU A 147 4.28 4.80 -6.86
CA LEU A 147 3.12 4.73 -7.74
C LEU A 147 3.55 4.15 -9.09
N SER A 148 2.82 3.13 -9.56
CA SER A 148 2.99 2.54 -10.89
C SER A 148 1.65 2.51 -11.63
N GLY A 149 1.63 2.93 -12.91
CA GLY A 149 0.41 2.90 -13.74
C GLY A 149 -0.72 3.83 -13.29
N CYS A 150 -0.37 4.92 -12.60
CA CYS A 150 -1.32 5.83 -11.93
C CYS A 150 -1.52 7.15 -12.68
N LEU A 151 -2.76 7.57 -12.86
CA LEU A 151 -3.16 8.89 -13.36
C LEU A 151 -3.62 9.77 -12.18
N LEU A 152 -2.80 10.73 -11.77
CA LEU A 152 -3.14 11.68 -10.70
C LEU A 152 -3.65 12.98 -11.32
N MET A 153 -4.95 13.00 -11.61
CA MET A 153 -5.64 14.17 -12.14
C MET A 153 -6.88 14.44 -11.30
N ASP A 154 -7.04 15.68 -10.82
CA ASP A 154 -8.27 16.10 -10.16
C ASP A 154 -9.22 16.71 -11.19
N MET A 155 -10.03 15.86 -11.82
CA MET A 155 -11.00 16.27 -12.84
C MET A 155 -12.30 16.82 -12.24
N LYS A 156 -12.49 16.72 -10.91
CA LYS A 156 -13.78 16.98 -10.25
C LYS A 156 -13.73 18.08 -9.19
N GLN A 157 -12.56 18.51 -8.71
CA GLN A 157 -12.45 19.53 -7.65
C GLN A 157 -11.38 20.59 -7.98
N PRO A 158 -11.50 21.83 -7.44
CA PRO A 158 -10.43 22.82 -7.54
C PRO A 158 -9.20 22.30 -6.78
N ARG A 159 -8.04 22.34 -7.44
CA ARG A 159 -6.75 21.85 -6.92
C ARG A 159 -6.54 22.25 -5.45
N ARG A 160 -6.62 21.27 -4.55
CA ARG A 160 -6.07 21.42 -3.20
C ARG A 160 -4.56 21.22 -3.29
N ARG A 161 -3.78 22.14 -2.70
CA ARG A 161 -2.34 21.95 -2.55
C ARG A 161 -2.10 20.66 -1.77
N VAL A 162 -1.25 19.80 -2.31
CA VAL A 162 -0.88 18.55 -1.66
C VAL A 162 0.57 18.65 -1.20
N ALA A 163 0.79 18.66 0.11
CA ALA A 163 2.13 18.69 0.69
C ALA A 163 2.44 17.37 1.37
N PHE A 164 3.64 16.83 1.12
CA PHE A 164 4.16 15.64 1.79
C PHE A 164 5.38 16.02 2.64
N PRO A 165 5.17 16.53 3.87
CA PRO A 165 6.22 17.13 4.71
C PRO A 165 7.30 16.15 5.16
N CYS A 166 7.04 14.85 5.10
CA CYS A 166 7.96 13.78 5.54
C CYS A 166 8.50 12.94 4.38
N LEU A 167 8.19 13.29 3.13
CA LEU A 167 8.51 12.44 1.98
C LEU A 167 10.02 12.39 1.73
N ALA A 168 10.58 11.19 1.91
CA ALA A 168 11.99 10.89 1.68
C ALA A 168 12.22 10.11 0.37
N GLY A 169 11.18 9.50 -0.20
CA GLY A 169 11.27 8.74 -1.44
C GLY A 169 10.00 8.87 -2.27
N LEU A 170 10.15 9.33 -3.50
CA LEU A 170 9.09 9.36 -4.50
C LEU A 170 9.51 8.52 -5.70
N ARG A 171 8.73 7.49 -6.02
CA ARG A 171 8.90 6.64 -7.20
C ARG A 171 7.63 6.70 -8.03
N LEU A 172 7.80 7.06 -9.30
CA LEU A 172 6.72 7.18 -10.26
C LEU A 172 7.11 6.34 -11.48
N ARG A 173 6.32 5.31 -11.81
CA ARG A 173 6.53 4.46 -12.99
C ARG A 173 5.27 4.48 -13.85
N LEU A 174 5.38 4.85 -15.12
CA LEU A 174 4.23 4.97 -16.02
C LEU A 174 3.08 5.80 -15.38
N CYS A 175 3.42 6.93 -14.74
CA CYS A 175 2.43 7.81 -14.11
C CYS A 175 2.19 9.06 -14.96
N ALA A 176 0.95 9.55 -14.93
CA ALA A 176 0.54 10.77 -15.59
C ALA A 176 -0.06 11.71 -14.54
N MET A 177 0.46 12.92 -14.43
CA MET A 177 -0.05 13.93 -13.50
C MET A 177 0.20 15.32 -14.06
N ASP A 178 -0.55 16.29 -13.57
CA ASP A 178 -0.30 17.67 -13.96
C ASP A 178 0.98 18.24 -13.32
N ARG A 179 1.54 19.28 -13.95
CA ARG A 179 2.80 19.91 -13.50
C ARG A 179 2.68 20.51 -12.10
N ALA A 180 1.53 21.08 -11.76
CA ALA A 180 1.37 21.77 -10.47
C ALA A 180 1.32 20.78 -9.32
N MET A 181 0.66 19.63 -9.52
CA MET A 181 0.60 18.52 -8.59
C MET A 181 1.99 17.95 -8.34
N LEU A 182 2.78 17.72 -9.39
CA LEU A 182 4.17 17.30 -9.23
C LEU A 182 5.00 18.34 -8.48
N GLN A 183 4.80 19.64 -8.76
CA GLN A 183 5.46 20.72 -8.04
C GLN A 183 5.05 20.78 -6.57
N ASP A 184 3.78 20.58 -6.24
CA ASP A 184 3.30 20.53 -4.86
C ASP A 184 3.93 19.34 -4.10
N MET A 185 3.98 18.16 -4.72
CA MET A 185 4.64 16.97 -4.17
C MET A 185 6.13 17.19 -3.89
N VAL A 186 6.84 17.82 -4.82
CA VAL A 186 8.28 18.08 -4.69
C VAL A 186 8.57 19.23 -3.73
N SER A 187 7.78 20.30 -3.78
CA SER A 187 8.00 21.52 -2.97
C SER A 187 7.65 21.33 -1.49
N GLY A 188 6.72 20.44 -1.18
CA GLY A 188 6.39 20.01 0.18
C GLY A 188 7.38 19.00 0.76
N SER A 189 8.27 18.42 -0.05
CA SER A 189 9.26 17.46 0.43
C SER A 189 10.43 18.16 1.15
N PRO A 190 10.89 17.65 2.30
CA PRO A 190 12.03 18.20 3.03
C PRO A 190 13.37 17.99 2.29
N LEU A 191 13.37 17.19 1.21
CA LEU A 191 14.51 16.99 0.30
C LEU A 191 14.79 18.21 -0.60
N ARG A 192 14.68 19.43 -0.05
CA ARG A 192 15.27 20.58 -0.70
C ARG A 192 16.76 20.32 -0.80
N LEU A 193 17.17 20.02 -2.03
CA LEU A 193 18.49 20.22 -2.60
C LEU A 193 19.29 21.17 -1.70
N CYS A 194 20.37 20.67 -1.11
CA CYS A 194 21.47 21.53 -0.72
C CYS A 194 21.79 22.39 -1.94
N SER A 195 21.29 23.62 -1.94
CA SER A 195 21.76 24.65 -2.85
C SER A 195 23.26 24.75 -2.61
N PRO A 196 24.12 24.75 -3.64
CA PRO A 196 25.50 25.13 -3.44
C PRO A 196 25.46 26.54 -2.88
N THR A 197 25.87 26.69 -1.62
CA THR A 197 26.13 27.99 -1.02
C THR A 197 27.13 28.67 -1.94
N SER A 198 26.65 29.69 -2.66
CA SER A 198 27.51 30.69 -3.27
C SER A 198 28.34 31.29 -2.14
N ALA A 199 29.56 30.77 -1.98
CA ALA A 199 30.58 31.37 -1.15
C ALA A 199 30.95 32.70 -1.80
N SER A 200 30.35 33.76 -1.28
CA SER A 200 30.80 35.13 -1.50
C SER A 200 32.11 35.35 -0.75
N SER A 201 33.19 35.49 -1.53
CA SER A 201 34.32 36.41 -1.31
C SER A 201 35.25 36.11 -0.11
N PRO A 202 36.48 36.66 -0.07
CA PRO A 202 36.82 38.08 -0.24
C PRO A 202 37.27 38.47 -1.65
#